data_AF-A0A7V9V9I5-F1
#
_entry.id   AF-A0A7V9V9I5-F1
#
_cell.length_a   1.000
_cell.length_b   1.000
_cell.length_c   1.000
_cell.angle_alpha   90.00
_cell.angle_beta   90.00
_cell.angle_gamma   90.00
#
_symmetry.space_group_name_H-M   'P 1'
#
loop_
_entity.id
_entity.type
_entity.pdbx_description
1 polymer ?
#
loop_
_entity_poly.entity_id
_entity_poly.type
_entity_poly.pdbx_seq_one_letter_code
_entity_poly.pdbx_strand_id
1 'polypeptide(L)'
;MLERTIRPRHAIDLALTLGPLCRGRRDPTTRVGASGIWRATRTPEGPVATHLRSSGNEIAVRAWGPGSAWALAAAPVLVGATDDDRDFRPLHPKVAELHRRLPGLRISRSNAVVEALVPTIIEQKVQGTAAKRSYRALVCTWGEPAPGPAGDAGLLLPPSPRFLADAPSYAFHPFGLERKRADAIRRACSYAHRLEETTTMAVADARLRLCALPGVGPWSAAEIAMVALGDADAVSIGDYHLPHDVSWALAGEARGTDERMLELLEPFAGHRGRVIRLLMAAGIRAPRYGPRLPLQRIADV
;
A
#
# COMPACT_ATOMS: atom_id res chain seq x y z
N MET A 1 -19.48 -11.09 15.21
CA MET A 1 -18.29 -10.23 15.43
C MET A 1 -17.28 -11.08 16.17
N LEU A 2 -16.03 -11.07 15.75
CA LEU A 2 -14.92 -11.73 16.44
C LEU A 2 -13.91 -10.66 16.88
N GLU A 3 -13.12 -10.95 17.91
CA GLU A 3 -12.06 -10.05 18.34
C GLU A 3 -10.79 -10.78 18.78
N ARG A 4 -9.65 -10.07 18.68
CA ARG A 4 -8.33 -10.52 19.12
C ARG A 4 -7.56 -9.35 19.67
N THR A 5 -6.82 -9.57 20.75
CA THR A 5 -5.82 -8.63 21.24
C THR A 5 -4.43 -9.12 20.88
N ILE A 6 -3.62 -8.23 20.30
CA ILE A 6 -2.21 -8.47 19.96
C ILE A 6 -1.37 -7.73 20.99
N ARG A 7 -0.32 -8.40 21.48
CA ARG A 7 0.71 -7.83 22.36
C ARG A 7 2.06 -7.87 21.64
N PRO A 8 2.39 -6.83 20.85
CA PRO A 8 3.65 -6.80 20.13
C PRO A 8 4.85 -6.77 21.08
N ARG A 9 5.97 -7.33 20.65
CA ARG A 9 7.25 -7.27 21.38
C ARG A 9 7.91 -5.90 21.31
N HIS A 10 7.48 -5.07 20.36
CA HIS A 10 8.05 -3.77 20.07
C HIS A 10 6.92 -2.76 19.88
N ALA A 11 7.21 -1.47 20.07
CA ALA A 11 6.23 -0.42 19.81
C ALA A 11 5.73 -0.48 18.35
N ILE A 12 4.43 -0.19 18.18
CA ILE A 12 3.75 -0.10 16.88
C ILE A 12 2.86 1.14 16.89
N ASP A 13 3.10 2.03 15.94
CA ASP A 13 2.18 3.10 15.58
C ASP A 13 1.34 2.63 14.39
N LEU A 14 0.04 2.46 14.62
CA LEU A 14 -0.89 1.97 13.59
C LEU A 14 -1.03 2.94 12.41
N ALA A 15 -0.99 4.25 12.64
CA ALA A 15 -1.14 5.24 11.58
C ALA A 15 0.11 5.30 10.70
N LEU A 16 1.30 5.25 11.31
CA LEU A 16 2.56 5.17 10.58
C LEU A 16 2.66 3.85 9.82
N THR A 17 2.28 2.73 10.43
CA THR A 17 2.44 1.39 9.85
C THR A 17 1.43 1.10 8.75
N LEU A 18 0.14 1.38 8.98
CA LEU A 18 -0.94 1.08 8.02
C LEU A 18 -1.21 2.22 7.04
N GLY A 19 -0.55 3.37 7.18
CA GLY A 19 -0.67 4.52 6.27
C GLY A 19 -0.57 4.17 4.77
N PRO A 20 0.37 3.31 4.32
CA PRO A 20 0.48 2.89 2.92
C PRO A 20 -0.74 2.16 2.35
N LEU A 21 -1.54 1.53 3.20
CA LEU A 21 -2.78 0.86 2.78
C LEU A 21 -3.87 1.87 2.43
N CYS A 22 -3.77 3.12 2.92
CA CYS A 22 -4.76 4.16 2.73
C CYS A 22 -4.45 5.02 1.50
N ARG A 23 -5.38 5.06 0.54
CA ARG A 23 -5.32 5.86 -0.69
C ARG A 23 -5.80 7.31 -0.47
N GLY A 24 -5.37 7.89 0.65
CA GLY A 24 -5.65 9.26 1.08
C GLY A 24 -6.89 9.43 1.94
N ARG A 25 -7.13 10.66 2.44
CA ARG A 25 -8.16 10.97 3.44
C ARG A 25 -9.60 10.58 3.05
N ARG A 26 -9.89 10.42 1.75
CA ARG A 26 -11.20 10.07 1.22
C ARG A 26 -11.27 8.62 0.69
N ASP A 27 -10.32 7.78 1.10
CA ASP A 27 -10.34 6.35 0.78
C ASP A 27 -11.66 5.71 1.29
N PRO A 28 -12.44 5.07 0.41
CA PRO A 28 -13.70 4.44 0.80
C PRO A 28 -13.52 3.08 1.49
N THR A 29 -12.34 2.47 1.40
CA THR A 29 -12.01 1.14 1.93
C THR A 29 -11.27 1.17 3.26
N THR A 30 -10.60 2.29 3.56
CA THR A 30 -9.83 2.47 4.79
C THR A 30 -10.09 3.84 5.41
N ARG A 31 -10.34 3.89 6.72
CA ARG A 31 -10.51 5.14 7.48
C ARG A 31 -9.59 5.15 8.67
N VAL A 32 -8.80 6.20 8.79
CA VAL A 32 -7.91 6.45 9.93
C VAL A 32 -8.51 7.58 10.75
N GLY A 33 -8.69 7.37 12.06
CA GLY A 33 -9.24 8.37 12.96
C GLY A 33 -8.86 8.12 14.42
N ALA A 34 -9.30 9.01 15.31
CA ALA A 34 -8.98 8.94 16.74
C ALA A 34 -9.51 7.67 17.42
N SER A 35 -10.58 7.08 16.90
CA SER A 35 -11.16 5.84 17.43
C SER A 35 -10.39 4.57 17.01
N GLY A 36 -9.49 4.67 16.02
CA GLY A 36 -8.76 3.56 15.45
C GLY A 36 -8.75 3.61 13.91
N ILE A 37 -8.32 2.49 13.32
CA ILE A 37 -8.29 2.29 11.88
C ILE A 37 -9.36 1.29 11.48
N TRP A 38 -10.25 1.70 10.60
CA TRP A 38 -11.19 0.81 9.94
C TRP A 38 -10.67 0.41 8.57
N ARG A 39 -10.76 -0.88 8.22
CA ARG A 39 -10.37 -1.39 6.91
C ARG A 39 -11.33 -2.47 6.43
N ALA A 40 -11.79 -2.36 5.19
CA ALA A 40 -12.59 -3.36 4.50
C ALA A 40 -11.72 -4.14 3.52
N THR A 41 -11.84 -5.47 3.55
CA THR A 41 -11.02 -6.38 2.73
C THR A 41 -11.82 -7.58 2.26
N ARG A 42 -11.50 -8.07 1.07
CA ARG A 42 -11.93 -9.39 0.58
C ARG A 42 -10.85 -10.40 0.90
N THR A 43 -11.18 -11.35 1.77
CA THR A 43 -10.27 -12.44 2.17
C THR A 43 -10.65 -13.73 1.43
N PRO A 44 -9.80 -14.77 1.43
CA PRO A 44 -10.16 -16.09 0.93
C PRO A 44 -11.42 -16.69 1.60
N GLU A 45 -11.70 -16.32 2.85
CA GLU A 45 -12.88 -16.76 3.62
C GLU A 45 -14.08 -15.81 3.49
N GLY A 46 -13.99 -14.82 2.58
CA GLY A 46 -15.06 -13.87 2.29
C GLY A 46 -14.77 -12.44 2.78
N PRO A 47 -15.73 -11.53 2.63
CA PRO A 47 -15.55 -10.13 2.97
C PRO A 47 -15.44 -9.93 4.48
N VAL A 48 -14.64 -8.94 4.88
CA VAL A 48 -14.44 -8.57 6.27
C VAL A 48 -14.30 -7.05 6.41
N ALA A 49 -14.87 -6.50 7.48
CA ALA A 49 -14.47 -5.21 8.00
C ALA A 49 -13.68 -5.44 9.28
N THR A 50 -12.59 -4.69 9.46
CA THR A 50 -11.76 -4.73 10.66
C THR A 50 -11.68 -3.36 11.31
N HIS A 51 -11.60 -3.32 12.64
CA HIS A 51 -11.31 -2.14 13.43
C HIS A 51 -10.11 -2.41 14.32
N LEU A 52 -9.04 -1.64 14.14
CA LEU A 52 -7.79 -1.76 14.87
C LEU A 52 -7.60 -0.55 15.77
N ARG A 53 -7.36 -0.78 17.06
CA ARG A 53 -7.14 0.29 18.04
C ARG A 53 -5.99 -0.06 18.97
N SER A 54 -5.02 0.85 19.08
CA SER A 54 -3.94 0.74 20.07
C SER A 54 -4.41 1.23 21.44
N SER A 55 -3.99 0.54 22.49
CA SER A 55 -4.12 0.95 23.89
C SER A 55 -2.86 0.51 24.63
N GLY A 56 -1.99 1.47 24.97
CA GLY A 56 -0.65 1.14 25.47
C GLY A 56 0.13 0.31 24.47
N ASN A 57 0.64 -0.85 24.89
CA ASN A 57 1.32 -1.83 24.03
C ASN A 57 0.38 -2.95 23.54
N GLU A 58 -0.93 -2.77 23.64
CA GLU A 58 -1.91 -3.72 23.11
C GLU A 58 -2.58 -3.14 21.87
N ILE A 59 -2.87 -4.01 20.89
CA ILE A 59 -3.68 -3.67 19.73
C ILE A 59 -4.91 -4.56 19.76
N ALA A 60 -6.07 -3.96 20.00
CA ALA A 60 -7.36 -4.64 19.88
C ALA A 60 -7.79 -4.63 18.42
N VAL A 61 -8.13 -5.80 17.89
CA VAL A 61 -8.64 -5.99 16.53
C VAL A 61 -10.01 -6.64 16.61
N ARG A 62 -11.01 -5.97 16.06
CA ARG A 62 -12.36 -6.49 15.90
C ARG A 62 -12.64 -6.74 14.42
N ALA A 63 -13.37 -7.80 14.13
CA ALA A 63 -13.70 -8.21 12.77
C ALA A 63 -15.20 -8.56 12.63
N TRP A 64 -15.77 -8.17 11.49
CA TRP A 64 -17.15 -8.43 11.10
C TRP A 64 -17.20 -9.01 9.69
N GLY A 65 -18.07 -9.99 9.47
CA GLY A 65 -18.26 -10.66 8.18
C GLY A 65 -17.64 -12.06 8.12
N PRO A 66 -17.88 -12.81 7.03
CA PRO A 66 -17.40 -14.19 6.86
C PRO A 66 -15.87 -14.34 7.01
N GLY A 67 -15.09 -13.37 6.53
CA GLY A 67 -13.62 -13.40 6.60
C GLY A 67 -13.01 -13.04 7.95
N SER A 68 -13.80 -13.00 9.02
CA SER A 68 -13.35 -12.52 10.33
C SER A 68 -12.23 -13.39 10.94
N ALA A 69 -12.34 -14.72 10.84
CA ALA A 69 -11.36 -15.64 11.41
C ALA A 69 -10.00 -15.47 10.72
N TRP A 70 -9.98 -15.52 9.38
CA TRP A 70 -8.80 -15.21 8.58
C TRP A 70 -8.16 -13.86 8.94
N ALA A 71 -8.96 -12.80 9.02
CA ALA A 71 -8.46 -11.45 9.28
C ALA A 71 -7.81 -11.33 10.67
N LEU A 72 -8.42 -11.94 11.70
CA LEU A 72 -7.84 -11.95 13.04
C LEU A 72 -6.59 -12.82 13.13
N ALA A 73 -6.52 -13.93 12.36
CA ALA A 73 -5.33 -14.75 12.27
C ALA A 73 -4.16 -13.98 11.64
N ALA A 74 -4.42 -13.24 10.55
CA ALA A 74 -3.44 -12.41 9.85
C ALA A 74 -3.14 -11.06 10.52
N ALA A 75 -3.94 -10.63 11.50
CA ALA A 75 -3.79 -9.32 12.13
C ALA A 75 -2.38 -9.01 12.69
N PRO A 76 -1.63 -9.95 13.31
CA PRO A 76 -0.26 -9.70 13.75
C PRO A 76 0.69 -9.27 12.63
N VAL A 77 0.62 -9.90 11.45
CA VAL A 77 1.47 -9.54 10.31
C VAL A 77 1.00 -8.24 9.65
N LEU A 78 -0.31 -7.99 9.61
CA LEU A 78 -0.89 -6.75 9.11
C LEU A 78 -0.36 -5.53 9.85
N VAL A 79 -0.36 -5.58 11.19
CA VAL A 79 0.10 -4.45 12.03
C VAL A 79 1.61 -4.38 12.16
N GLY A 80 2.37 -5.26 11.50
CA GLY A 80 3.83 -5.29 11.58
C GLY A 80 4.38 -5.83 12.90
N ALA A 81 3.61 -6.61 13.66
CA ALA A 81 4.11 -7.23 14.91
C ALA A 81 5.17 -8.31 14.68
N THR A 82 5.31 -8.78 13.44
CA THR A 82 6.34 -9.73 13.00
C THR A 82 7.41 -9.07 12.13
N ASP A 83 7.38 -7.75 12.01
CA ASP A 83 8.40 -6.99 11.27
C ASP A 83 9.72 -7.00 12.06
N ASP A 84 10.77 -7.57 11.46
CA ASP A 84 12.09 -7.70 12.07
C ASP A 84 13.02 -6.60 11.56
N ASP A 85 13.61 -5.85 12.49
CA ASP A 85 14.57 -4.78 12.22
C ASP A 85 15.86 -4.95 13.03
N ARG A 86 16.13 -6.15 13.57
CA ARG A 86 17.31 -6.40 14.42
C ARG A 86 18.63 -6.23 13.69
N ASP A 87 18.66 -6.44 12.38
CA ASP A 87 19.79 -6.22 11.48
C ASP A 87 19.78 -4.82 10.83
N PHE A 88 18.75 -4.00 11.08
CA PHE A 88 18.72 -2.63 10.60
C PHE A 88 19.81 -1.80 11.28
N ARG A 89 20.69 -1.20 10.48
CA ARG A 89 21.76 -0.30 10.94
C ARG A 89 21.52 1.08 10.33
N PRO A 90 20.86 2.02 11.04
CA PRO A 90 20.60 3.35 10.52
C PRO A 90 21.87 4.24 10.59
N LEU A 91 22.92 3.89 9.84
CA LEU A 91 24.25 4.52 9.94
C LEU A 91 24.27 5.99 9.48
N HIS A 92 23.39 6.37 8.55
CA HIS A 92 23.30 7.76 8.09
C HIS A 92 22.60 8.64 9.14
N PRO A 93 23.15 9.82 9.52
CA PRO A 93 22.61 10.66 10.59
C PRO A 93 21.11 11.00 10.44
N LYS A 94 20.67 11.30 9.21
CA LYS A 94 19.23 11.56 8.94
C LYS A 94 18.37 10.33 9.20
N VAL A 95 18.83 9.14 8.80
CA VAL A 95 18.07 7.90 8.99
C VAL A 95 18.00 7.54 10.48
N ALA A 96 19.11 7.68 11.21
CA ALA A 96 19.14 7.51 12.67
C ALA A 96 18.18 8.48 13.39
N GLU A 97 18.17 9.75 12.98
CA GLU A 97 17.25 10.75 13.52
C GLU A 97 15.79 10.34 13.30
N LEU A 98 15.42 9.98 12.06
CA LEU A 98 14.04 9.62 11.73
C LEU A 98 13.60 8.32 12.41
N HIS A 99 14.48 7.32 12.48
CA HIS A 99 14.18 6.06 13.17
C HIS A 99 13.86 6.30 14.66
N ARG A 100 14.55 7.24 15.32
CA ARG A 100 14.23 7.65 16.70
C ARG A 100 12.96 8.50 16.80
N ARG A 101 12.70 9.39 15.83
CA ARG A 101 11.57 10.33 15.84
C ARG A 101 10.23 9.71 15.44
N LEU A 102 10.28 8.58 14.73
CA LEU A 102 9.10 7.85 14.26
C LEU A 102 9.05 6.46 14.91
N PRO A 103 9.03 6.39 16.26
CA PRO A 103 9.02 5.11 16.95
C PRO A 103 7.76 4.33 16.58
N GLY A 104 7.92 3.03 16.35
CA GLY A 104 6.82 2.14 16.02
C GLY A 104 6.34 2.19 14.57
N LEU A 105 7.03 2.89 13.67
CA LEU A 105 6.87 2.63 12.24
C LEU A 105 7.35 1.20 11.94
N ARG A 106 6.41 0.35 11.49
CA ARG A 106 6.69 -1.01 11.03
C ARG A 106 6.33 -1.16 9.55
N ILE A 107 6.81 -2.25 8.95
CA ILE A 107 6.40 -2.68 7.62
C ILE A 107 5.18 -3.59 7.75
N SER A 108 4.05 -3.16 7.20
CA SER A 108 2.80 -3.92 7.20
C SER A 108 2.83 -5.04 6.17
N ARG A 109 2.12 -6.14 6.45
CA ARG A 109 1.85 -7.21 5.47
C ARG A 109 0.35 -7.50 5.40
N SER A 110 -0.34 -6.94 4.41
CA SER A 110 -1.80 -7.08 4.31
C SER A 110 -2.29 -8.45 3.84
N ASN A 111 -1.43 -9.24 3.19
CA ASN A 111 -1.80 -10.48 2.50
C ASN A 111 -2.99 -10.31 1.52
N ALA A 112 -3.17 -9.11 0.99
CA ALA A 112 -4.22 -8.79 0.02
C ALA A 112 -3.56 -8.17 -1.23
N VAL A 113 -3.01 -9.04 -2.07
CA VAL A 113 -2.14 -8.66 -3.20
C VAL A 113 -2.96 -7.92 -4.25
N VAL A 114 -4.15 -8.41 -4.60
CA VAL A 114 -4.99 -7.77 -5.61
C VAL A 114 -5.50 -6.40 -5.13
N GLU A 115 -5.77 -6.26 -3.83
CA GLU A 115 -6.17 -4.97 -3.23
C GLU A 115 -5.05 -3.93 -3.29
N ALA A 116 -3.78 -4.35 -3.23
CA ALA A 116 -2.64 -3.46 -3.45
C ALA A 116 -2.42 -3.19 -4.95
N LEU A 117 -2.57 -4.22 -5.80
CA LEU A 117 -2.28 -4.17 -7.23
C LEU A 117 -3.20 -3.23 -8.01
N VAL A 118 -4.52 -3.27 -7.79
CA VAL A 118 -5.48 -2.44 -8.52
C VAL A 118 -5.19 -0.94 -8.39
N PRO A 119 -5.08 -0.35 -7.18
CA PRO A 119 -4.72 1.07 -7.05
C PRO A 119 -3.32 1.36 -7.58
N THR A 120 -2.35 0.45 -7.46
CA THR A 120 -1.02 0.62 -8.05
C THR A 120 -1.06 0.72 -9.58
N ILE A 121 -1.89 -0.08 -10.27
CA ILE A 121 -2.09 0.06 -11.73
C ILE A 121 -2.74 1.41 -12.07
N ILE A 122 -3.73 1.84 -11.28
CA ILE A 122 -4.38 3.15 -11.45
C ILE A 122 -3.38 4.30 -11.29
N GLU A 123 -2.40 4.16 -10.41
CA GLU A 123 -1.36 5.16 -10.12
C GLU A 123 -0.28 5.28 -11.21
N GLN A 124 -0.16 4.30 -12.11
CA GLN A 124 0.88 4.29 -13.13
C GLN A 124 0.84 5.54 -14.02
N LYS A 125 1.96 6.27 -14.07
CA LYS A 125 2.19 7.42 -14.98
C LYS A 125 1.16 8.56 -14.85
N VAL A 126 0.50 8.70 -13.70
CA VAL A 126 -0.42 9.80 -13.43
C VAL A 126 -0.11 10.50 -12.11
N GLN A 127 -0.64 11.70 -11.95
CA GLN A 127 -0.55 12.40 -10.66
C GLN A 127 -1.32 11.62 -9.60
N GLY A 128 -0.71 11.42 -8.43
CA GLY A 128 -1.32 10.66 -7.33
C GLY A 128 -2.68 11.20 -6.87
N THR A 129 -2.96 12.50 -7.02
CA THR A 129 -4.29 13.07 -6.74
C THR A 129 -5.35 12.63 -7.75
N ALA A 130 -4.98 12.48 -9.02
CA ALA A 130 -5.85 11.95 -10.07
C ALA A 130 -6.12 10.46 -9.81
N ALA A 131 -5.06 9.68 -9.55
CA ALA A 131 -5.16 8.26 -9.23
C ALA A 131 -6.07 7.97 -8.03
N LYS A 132 -5.89 8.71 -6.93
CA LYS A 132 -6.75 8.58 -5.73
C LYS A 132 -8.21 8.92 -6.02
N ARG A 133 -8.47 9.90 -6.89
CA ARG A 133 -9.83 10.24 -7.33
C ARG A 133 -10.43 9.12 -8.16
N SER A 134 -9.67 8.56 -9.10
CA SER A 134 -10.09 7.43 -9.94
C SER A 134 -10.39 6.19 -9.11
N TYR A 135 -9.50 5.81 -8.19
CA TYR A 135 -9.72 4.68 -7.29
C TYR A 135 -10.97 4.88 -6.43
N ARG A 136 -11.13 6.06 -5.82
CA ARG A 136 -12.33 6.39 -5.04
C ARG A 136 -13.59 6.28 -5.89
N ALA A 137 -13.61 6.84 -7.10
CA ALA A 137 -14.78 6.80 -7.97
C ALA A 137 -15.15 5.36 -8.35
N LEU A 138 -14.15 4.55 -8.69
CA LEU A 138 -14.31 3.13 -8.99
C LEU A 138 -14.91 2.36 -7.81
N VAL A 139 -14.36 2.50 -6.60
CA VAL A 139 -14.88 1.78 -5.42
C VAL A 139 -16.25 2.32 -4.98
N CYS A 140 -16.49 3.62 -5.06
CA CYS A 140 -17.82 4.17 -4.74
C CYS A 140 -18.90 3.71 -5.71
N THR A 141 -18.54 3.34 -6.95
CA THR A 141 -19.51 2.93 -7.99
C THR A 141 -19.69 1.42 -8.04
N TRP A 142 -18.62 0.65 -7.85
CA TRP A 142 -18.61 -0.80 -8.03
C TRP A 142 -18.29 -1.59 -6.75
N GLY A 143 -18.01 -0.90 -5.65
CA GLY A 143 -17.82 -1.52 -4.35
C GLY A 143 -19.16 -1.89 -3.70
N GLU A 144 -19.06 -2.71 -2.67
CA GLU A 144 -20.21 -3.16 -1.86
C GLU A 144 -20.03 -2.64 -0.42
N PRO A 145 -21.10 -2.44 0.36
CA PRO A 145 -20.97 -2.12 1.77
C PRO A 145 -20.10 -3.15 2.52
N ALA A 146 -19.18 -2.67 3.36
CA ALA A 146 -18.39 -3.55 4.21
C ALA A 146 -19.28 -4.21 5.27
N PRO A 147 -18.94 -5.42 5.76
CA PRO A 147 -19.77 -6.05 6.78
C PRO A 147 -19.81 -5.28 8.11
N GLY A 148 -20.96 -5.31 8.78
CA GLY A 148 -21.13 -4.75 10.13
C GLY A 148 -21.13 -3.22 10.17
N PRO A 149 -20.86 -2.62 11.35
CA PRO A 149 -21.11 -1.19 11.60
C PRO A 149 -20.27 -0.26 10.71
N ALA A 150 -19.17 -0.76 10.15
CA ALA A 150 -18.35 -0.02 9.20
C ALA A 150 -19.11 0.27 7.90
N GLY A 151 -19.85 -0.72 7.39
CA GLY A 151 -20.68 -0.58 6.19
C GLY A 151 -21.84 0.38 6.39
N ASP A 152 -22.50 0.30 7.55
CA ASP A 152 -23.58 1.23 7.93
C ASP A 152 -23.07 2.68 7.98
N ALA A 153 -21.80 2.88 8.38
CA ALA A 153 -21.12 4.16 8.34
C ALA A 153 -20.54 4.53 6.95
N GLY A 154 -20.77 3.74 5.91
CA GLY A 154 -20.37 3.98 4.53
C GLY A 154 -18.96 3.51 4.14
N LEU A 155 -18.34 2.60 4.89
CA LEU A 155 -17.10 1.93 4.46
C LEU A 155 -17.46 0.88 3.38
N LEU A 156 -16.67 0.81 2.32
CA LEU A 156 -16.93 -0.07 1.19
C LEU A 156 -15.82 -1.11 1.04
N LEU A 157 -16.18 -2.31 0.60
CA LEU A 157 -15.24 -3.28 0.06
C LEU A 157 -14.74 -2.80 -1.31
N PRO A 158 -13.46 -3.05 -1.66
CA PRO A 158 -13.05 -2.93 -3.05
C PRO A 158 -13.91 -3.88 -3.93
N PRO A 159 -14.13 -3.56 -5.21
CA PRO A 159 -14.85 -4.47 -6.12
C PRO A 159 -14.17 -5.84 -6.17
N SER A 160 -14.96 -6.90 -6.35
CA SER A 160 -14.37 -8.24 -6.42
C SER A 160 -13.46 -8.39 -7.64
N PRO A 161 -12.37 -9.16 -7.56
CA PRO A 161 -11.52 -9.39 -8.74
C PRO A 161 -12.29 -10.00 -9.91
N ARG A 162 -13.21 -10.94 -9.64
CA ARG A 162 -14.08 -11.51 -10.67
C ARG A 162 -14.88 -10.42 -11.40
N PHE A 163 -15.53 -9.53 -10.66
CA PHE A 163 -16.29 -8.42 -11.25
C PHE A 163 -15.39 -7.52 -12.12
N LEU A 164 -14.21 -7.16 -11.63
CA LEU A 164 -13.27 -6.33 -12.39
C LEU A 164 -12.73 -7.02 -13.65
N ALA A 165 -12.57 -8.34 -13.63
CA ALA A 165 -12.15 -9.11 -14.81
C ALA A 165 -13.23 -9.15 -15.89
N ASP A 166 -14.50 -9.32 -15.47
CA ASP A 166 -15.65 -9.47 -16.36
C ASP A 166 -16.14 -8.12 -16.93
N ALA A 167 -15.91 -7.02 -16.22
CA ALA A 167 -16.30 -5.68 -16.66
C ALA A 167 -15.68 -5.32 -18.03
N PRO A 168 -16.45 -4.78 -18.99
CA PRO A 168 -15.90 -4.35 -20.27
C PRO A 168 -15.00 -3.13 -20.08
N SER A 169 -13.90 -3.03 -20.84
CA SER A 169 -12.87 -2.01 -20.62
C SER A 169 -13.37 -0.57 -20.72
N TYR A 170 -14.37 -0.30 -21.55
CA TYR A 170 -14.97 1.04 -21.65
C TYR A 170 -15.71 1.46 -20.37
N ALA A 171 -16.16 0.52 -19.53
CA ALA A 171 -16.86 0.83 -18.29
C ALA A 171 -15.94 1.48 -17.25
N PHE A 172 -14.62 1.40 -17.44
CA PHE A 172 -13.63 2.08 -16.60
C PHE A 172 -13.41 3.55 -17.01
N HIS A 173 -13.80 3.95 -18.23
CA HIS A 173 -13.58 5.31 -18.75
C HIS A 173 -14.19 6.41 -17.87
N PRO A 174 -15.41 6.27 -17.30
CA PRO A 174 -15.98 7.26 -16.39
C PRO A 174 -15.11 7.57 -15.16
N PHE A 175 -14.20 6.67 -14.78
CA PHE A 175 -13.27 6.86 -13.67
C PHE A 175 -11.95 7.52 -14.08
N GLY A 176 -11.81 7.93 -15.34
CA GLY A 176 -10.56 8.45 -15.88
C GLY A 176 -9.51 7.35 -16.02
N LEU A 177 -9.93 6.15 -16.43
CA LEU A 177 -9.05 5.04 -16.79
C LEU A 177 -9.23 4.71 -18.28
N GLU A 178 -8.18 4.92 -19.04
CA GLU A 178 -8.08 4.55 -20.46
C GLU A 178 -7.98 3.04 -20.64
N ARG A 179 -8.26 2.58 -21.86
CA ARG A 179 -8.27 1.17 -22.25
C ARG A 179 -7.06 0.38 -21.74
N LYS A 180 -5.85 0.93 -21.82
CA LYS A 180 -4.62 0.23 -21.43
C LYS A 180 -4.61 -0.15 -19.95
N ARG A 181 -4.87 0.80 -19.04
CA ARG A 181 -5.00 0.51 -17.60
C ARG A 181 -6.23 -0.34 -17.28
N ALA A 182 -7.36 -0.10 -17.95
CA ALA A 182 -8.54 -0.94 -17.78
C ALA A 182 -8.23 -2.41 -18.11
N ASP A 183 -7.58 -2.68 -19.24
CA ASP A 183 -7.19 -4.03 -19.64
C ASP A 183 -6.13 -4.65 -18.72
N ALA A 184 -5.22 -3.84 -18.16
CA ALA A 184 -4.27 -4.30 -17.15
C ALA A 184 -4.97 -4.72 -15.85
N ILE A 185 -5.94 -3.93 -15.35
CA ILE A 185 -6.75 -4.28 -14.17
C ILE A 185 -7.57 -5.54 -14.42
N ARG A 186 -8.27 -5.64 -15.56
CA ARG A 186 -9.08 -6.79 -15.94
C ARG A 186 -8.23 -8.08 -15.95
N ARG A 187 -7.07 -8.03 -16.63
CA ARG A 187 -6.14 -9.15 -16.73
C ARG A 187 -5.53 -9.51 -15.37
N ALA A 188 -5.13 -8.53 -14.57
CA ALA A 188 -4.67 -8.76 -13.21
C ALA A 188 -5.71 -9.54 -12.40
N CYS A 189 -6.96 -9.09 -12.46
CA CYS A 189 -8.03 -9.67 -11.69
C CYS A 189 -8.45 -11.07 -12.19
N SER A 190 -8.30 -11.37 -13.49
CA SER A 190 -8.50 -12.74 -14.00
C SER A 190 -7.46 -13.74 -13.48
N TYR A 191 -6.30 -13.27 -13.01
CA TYR A 191 -5.25 -14.09 -12.38
C TYR A 191 -5.20 -13.93 -10.85
N ALA A 192 -6.26 -13.39 -10.23
CA ALA A 192 -6.28 -13.07 -8.80
C ALA A 192 -5.77 -14.21 -7.89
N HIS A 193 -6.26 -15.44 -8.07
CA HIS A 193 -5.82 -16.59 -7.26
C HIS A 193 -4.29 -16.80 -7.33
N ARG A 194 -3.72 -16.76 -8.54
CA ARG A 194 -2.28 -16.96 -8.77
C ARG A 194 -1.43 -15.83 -8.19
N LEU A 195 -1.99 -14.62 -8.14
CA LEU A 195 -1.34 -13.47 -7.52
C LEU A 195 -1.39 -13.56 -5.99
N GLU A 196 -2.51 -13.99 -5.39
CA GLU A 196 -2.61 -14.15 -3.94
C GLU A 196 -1.69 -15.25 -3.39
N GLU A 197 -1.36 -16.29 -4.19
CA GLU A 197 -0.34 -17.30 -3.83
C GLU A 197 1.03 -16.67 -3.50
N THR A 198 1.35 -15.48 -4.05
CA THR A 198 2.61 -14.78 -3.77
C THR A 198 2.80 -14.45 -2.29
N THR A 199 1.70 -14.35 -1.53
CA THR A 199 1.74 -14.13 -0.08
C THR A 199 2.43 -15.24 0.69
N THR A 200 2.68 -16.41 0.09
CA THR A 200 3.38 -17.54 0.74
C THR A 200 4.76 -17.81 0.16
N MET A 201 5.17 -17.05 -0.87
CA MET A 201 6.44 -17.24 -1.55
C MET A 201 7.57 -16.44 -0.88
N ALA A 202 8.81 -16.79 -1.19
CA ALA A 202 9.93 -15.90 -0.94
C ALA A 202 9.74 -14.59 -1.71
N VAL A 203 10.11 -13.45 -1.10
CA VAL A 203 9.83 -12.11 -1.66
C VAL A 203 10.41 -11.93 -3.06
N ALA A 204 11.60 -12.46 -3.33
CA ALA A 204 12.22 -12.40 -4.66
C ALA A 204 11.36 -13.12 -5.72
N ASP A 205 10.91 -14.35 -5.42
CA ASP A 205 10.05 -15.14 -6.32
C ASP A 205 8.66 -14.50 -6.49
N ALA A 206 8.12 -13.93 -5.41
CA ALA A 206 6.87 -13.19 -5.45
C ALA A 206 6.95 -11.99 -6.41
N ARG A 207 8.04 -11.21 -6.34
CA ARG A 207 8.28 -10.08 -7.25
C ARG A 207 8.43 -10.54 -8.69
N LEU A 208 9.15 -11.63 -8.95
CA LEU A 208 9.24 -12.22 -10.29
C LEU A 208 7.86 -12.63 -10.82
N ARG A 209 7.03 -13.26 -9.99
CA ARG A 209 5.65 -13.64 -10.36
C ARG A 209 4.78 -12.42 -10.64
N LEU A 210 4.89 -11.36 -9.85
CA LEU A 210 4.17 -10.10 -10.09
C LEU A 210 4.58 -9.47 -11.43
N CYS A 211 5.89 -9.39 -11.71
CA CYS A 211 6.40 -8.82 -12.96
C CYS A 211 6.08 -9.66 -14.21
N ALA A 212 5.74 -10.94 -14.05
CA ALA A 212 5.30 -11.78 -15.16
C ALA A 212 3.91 -11.37 -15.71
N LEU A 213 3.14 -10.58 -14.96
CA LEU A 213 1.86 -10.05 -15.41
C LEU A 213 2.06 -8.86 -16.37
N PRO A 214 1.54 -8.91 -17.61
CA PRO A 214 1.65 -7.78 -18.53
C PRO A 214 1.03 -6.50 -17.95
N GLY A 215 1.83 -5.44 -17.90
CA GLY A 215 1.45 -4.15 -17.29
C GLY A 215 1.92 -3.97 -15.85
N VAL A 216 2.55 -4.97 -15.23
CA VAL A 216 3.21 -4.85 -13.92
C VAL A 216 4.72 -4.91 -14.13
N GLY A 217 5.38 -3.77 -13.93
CA GLY A 217 6.84 -3.67 -13.96
C GLY A 217 7.47 -3.63 -12.56
N PRO A 218 8.81 -3.45 -12.48
CA PRO A 218 9.55 -3.39 -11.21
C PRO A 218 8.99 -2.38 -10.20
N TRP A 219 8.60 -1.18 -10.67
CA TRP A 219 7.94 -0.16 -9.85
C TRP A 219 6.68 -0.70 -9.17
N SER A 220 5.74 -1.24 -9.95
CA SER A 220 4.48 -1.76 -9.43
C SER A 220 4.68 -2.97 -8.50
N ALA A 221 5.60 -3.87 -8.85
CA ALA A 221 5.92 -5.02 -8.01
C ALA A 221 6.49 -4.60 -6.65
N ALA A 222 7.34 -3.57 -6.60
CA ALA A 222 7.88 -3.03 -5.35
C ALA A 222 6.80 -2.37 -4.48
N GLU A 223 5.92 -1.54 -5.07
CA GLU A 223 4.78 -0.94 -4.36
C GLU A 223 3.87 -2.00 -3.72
N ILE A 224 3.60 -3.10 -4.45
CA ILE A 224 2.79 -4.22 -3.95
C ILE A 224 3.55 -4.99 -2.88
N ALA A 225 4.83 -5.29 -3.09
CA ALA A 225 5.64 -6.07 -2.15
C ALA A 225 5.76 -5.38 -0.79
N MET A 226 5.96 -4.06 -0.79
CA MET A 226 6.07 -3.25 0.43
C MET A 226 4.81 -3.34 1.30
N VAL A 227 3.63 -3.41 0.68
CA VAL A 227 2.34 -3.27 1.37
C VAL A 227 1.66 -4.62 1.62
N ALA A 228 1.67 -5.51 0.63
CA ALA A 228 0.97 -6.79 0.69
C ALA A 228 1.86 -7.92 1.20
N LEU A 229 3.18 -7.88 0.94
CA LEU A 229 4.13 -8.96 1.25
C LEU A 229 5.03 -8.64 2.46
N GLY A 230 5.06 -7.38 2.90
CA GLY A 230 5.90 -6.95 4.00
C GLY A 230 7.39 -6.81 3.64
N ASP A 231 7.70 -6.53 2.37
CA ASP A 231 9.07 -6.39 1.89
C ASP A 231 9.70 -5.08 2.41
N ALA A 232 10.50 -5.18 3.47
CA ALA A 232 11.24 -4.06 4.05
C ALA A 232 12.36 -3.53 3.14
N ASP A 233 12.71 -4.25 2.08
CA ASP A 233 13.78 -3.91 1.14
C ASP A 233 13.25 -3.46 -0.24
N ALA A 234 11.93 -3.37 -0.41
CA ALA A 234 11.30 -2.94 -1.64
C ALA A 234 11.70 -1.50 -2.02
N VAL A 235 12.24 -1.33 -3.23
CA VAL A 235 12.56 -0.03 -3.84
C VAL A 235 11.80 0.11 -5.15
N SER A 236 10.99 1.15 -5.26
CA SER A 236 10.15 1.44 -6.44
C SER A 236 10.96 2.14 -7.53
N ILE A 237 11.87 1.40 -8.16
CA ILE A 237 12.71 1.88 -9.29
C ILE A 237 11.80 2.39 -10.42
N GLY A 238 12.14 3.54 -11.00
CA GLY A 238 11.36 4.22 -12.02
C GLY A 238 10.25 5.12 -11.46
N ASP A 239 10.20 5.32 -10.14
CA ASP A 239 9.36 6.34 -9.54
C ASP A 239 9.87 7.74 -9.90
N TYR A 240 8.95 8.65 -10.23
CA TYR A 240 9.31 9.98 -10.69
C TYR A 240 9.88 10.90 -9.60
N HIS A 241 9.49 10.69 -8.34
CA HIS A 241 9.87 11.56 -7.22
C HIS A 241 10.88 10.91 -6.29
N LEU A 242 10.79 9.59 -6.10
CA LEU A 242 11.56 8.88 -5.10
C LEU A 242 13.08 9.08 -5.24
N PRO A 243 13.69 9.03 -6.44
CA PRO A 243 15.13 9.24 -6.56
C PRO A 243 15.57 10.62 -6.09
N HIS A 244 14.79 11.65 -6.39
CA HIS A 244 15.09 13.01 -5.95
C HIS A 244 14.92 13.16 -4.44
N ASP A 245 13.84 12.60 -3.87
CA ASP A 245 13.56 12.69 -2.43
C ASP A 245 14.63 11.95 -1.60
N VAL A 246 15.10 10.80 -2.08
CA VAL A 246 16.19 10.04 -1.44
C VAL A 246 17.53 10.75 -1.59
N SER A 247 17.91 11.19 -2.80
CA SER A 247 19.13 11.96 -3.04
C SER A 247 19.18 13.24 -2.20
N TRP A 248 18.06 13.94 -2.07
CA TRP A 248 17.97 15.12 -1.22
C TRP A 248 18.18 14.78 0.25
N ALA A 249 17.52 13.71 0.73
CA ALA A 249 17.58 13.32 2.14
C ALA A 249 18.95 12.82 2.59
N LEU A 250 19.65 12.08 1.71
CA LEU A 250 20.88 11.35 2.06
C LEU A 250 22.15 12.02 1.54
N ALA A 251 22.05 12.92 0.55
CA ALA A 251 23.21 13.59 -0.03
C ALA A 251 23.03 15.12 -0.21
N GLY A 252 21.85 15.67 0.10
CA GLY A 252 21.57 17.10 -0.16
C GLY A 252 21.42 17.43 -1.65
N GLU A 253 21.29 16.41 -2.50
CA GLU A 253 21.20 16.53 -3.95
C GLU A 253 19.73 16.70 -4.37
N ALA A 254 19.37 17.88 -4.89
CA ALA A 254 17.98 18.14 -5.28
C ALA A 254 17.47 17.30 -6.46
N ARG A 255 18.38 16.72 -7.24
CA ARG A 255 18.09 15.84 -8.38
C ARG A 255 18.89 14.56 -8.23
N GLY A 256 18.19 13.44 -8.28
CA GLY A 256 18.74 12.10 -8.24
C GLY A 256 18.21 11.24 -9.40
N THR A 257 18.95 10.20 -9.74
CA THR A 257 18.54 9.12 -10.67
C THR A 257 18.29 7.83 -9.90
N ASP A 258 17.67 6.84 -10.53
CA ASP A 258 17.47 5.53 -9.91
C ASP A 258 18.80 4.90 -9.47
N GLU A 259 19.86 5.06 -10.27
CA GLU A 259 21.20 4.55 -9.95
C GLU A 259 21.77 5.22 -8.69
N ARG A 260 21.66 6.55 -8.60
CA ARG A 260 22.13 7.31 -7.44
C ARG A 260 21.32 6.97 -6.19
N MET A 261 20.01 6.80 -6.33
CA MET A 261 19.13 6.37 -5.25
C MET A 261 19.55 4.98 -4.74
N LEU A 262 19.82 4.03 -5.63
CA LEU A 262 20.26 2.69 -5.25
C LEU A 262 21.62 2.71 -4.57
N GLU A 263 22.58 3.49 -5.07
CA GLU A 263 23.89 3.68 -4.43
C GLU A 263 23.75 4.20 -3.00
N LEU A 264 22.92 5.23 -2.79
CA LEU A 264 22.67 5.83 -1.47
C LEU A 264 21.93 4.88 -0.52
N LEU A 265 21.13 3.97 -1.06
CA LEU A 265 20.36 2.99 -0.28
C LEU A 265 21.14 1.70 -0.01
N GLU A 266 22.21 1.40 -0.76
CA GLU A 266 22.97 0.17 -0.64
C GLU A 266 23.47 -0.15 0.79
N PRO A 267 23.92 0.82 1.60
CA PRO A 267 24.28 0.56 3.00
C PRO A 267 23.14 0.02 3.87
N PHE A 268 21.90 0.09 3.39
CA PHE A 268 20.69 -0.37 4.06
C PHE A 268 20.06 -1.59 3.39
N ALA A 269 20.80 -2.35 2.56
CA ALA A 269 20.32 -3.59 1.96
C ALA A 269 19.62 -4.50 3.00
N GLY A 270 18.45 -5.04 2.64
CA GLY A 270 17.52 -5.72 3.56
C GLY A 270 16.47 -4.79 4.19
N HIS A 271 16.70 -3.47 4.15
CA HIS A 271 15.84 -2.44 4.75
C HIS A 271 15.72 -1.16 3.90
N ARG A 272 16.02 -1.21 2.61
CA ARG A 272 15.96 -0.02 1.74
C ARG A 272 14.56 0.58 1.69
N GLY A 273 13.55 -0.27 1.60
CA GLY A 273 12.14 0.09 1.72
C GLY A 273 11.81 0.75 3.07
N ARG A 274 12.37 0.26 4.18
CA ARG A 274 12.22 0.88 5.51
C ARG A 274 12.78 2.30 5.55
N VAL A 275 13.96 2.53 4.96
CA VAL A 275 14.52 3.89 4.85
C VAL A 275 13.58 4.79 4.05
N ILE A 276 13.09 4.33 2.90
CA ILE A 276 12.11 5.07 2.09
C ILE A 276 10.85 5.39 2.90
N ARG A 277 10.33 4.42 3.66
CA ARG A 277 9.16 4.60 4.53
C ARG A 277 9.40 5.67 5.60
N LEU A 278 10.58 5.70 6.23
CA LEU A 278 10.95 6.73 7.20
C LEU A 278 11.01 8.12 6.55
N LEU A 279 11.63 8.25 5.38
CA LEU A 279 11.72 9.52 4.63
C LEU A 279 10.32 10.03 4.24
N MET A 280 9.46 9.14 3.73
CA MET A 280 8.08 9.47 3.34
C MET A 280 7.23 9.88 4.53
N ALA A 281 7.32 9.16 5.66
CA ALA A 281 6.58 9.47 6.88
C ALA A 281 7.03 10.81 7.50
N ALA A 282 8.31 11.16 7.36
CA ALA A 282 8.85 12.46 7.76
C ALA A 282 8.46 13.61 6.81
N GLY A 283 7.82 13.30 5.67
CA GLY A 283 7.43 14.29 4.67
C GLY A 283 8.62 14.91 3.93
N ILE A 284 9.77 14.24 3.90
CA ILE A 284 10.96 14.76 3.21
C ILE A 284 10.69 14.77 1.71
N ARG A 285 10.93 15.93 1.09
CA ARG A 285 10.77 16.16 -0.35
C ARG A 285 11.93 16.99 -0.86
N ALA A 286 12.43 16.65 -2.05
CA ALA A 286 13.35 17.52 -2.76
C ALA A 286 12.69 18.87 -3.09
N PRO A 287 13.45 19.98 -3.09
CA PRO A 287 12.92 21.27 -3.50
C PRO A 287 12.40 21.23 -4.94
N ARG A 288 11.31 21.96 -5.19
CA ARG A 288 10.65 22.03 -6.51
C ARG A 288 10.96 23.36 -7.17
N TYR A 289 11.42 23.32 -8.42
CA TYR A 289 11.83 24.49 -9.20
C TYR A 289 10.87 24.84 -10.35
N GLY A 290 9.68 24.25 -10.38
CA GLY A 290 8.70 24.48 -11.43
C GLY A 290 7.25 24.36 -10.95
N PRO A 291 6.28 24.93 -11.69
CA PRO A 291 4.87 24.87 -11.34
C PRO A 291 4.36 23.42 -11.39
N ARG A 292 3.28 23.13 -10.65
CA ARG A 292 2.60 21.83 -10.74
C ARG A 292 2.03 21.67 -12.15
N LEU A 293 2.30 20.53 -12.78
CA LEU A 293 1.61 20.15 -14.01
C LEU A 293 0.09 20.20 -13.78
N PRO A 294 -0.69 20.80 -14.70
CA PRO A 294 -2.15 20.77 -14.61
C PRO A 294 -2.63 19.32 -14.63
N LEU A 295 -3.76 19.07 -13.95
CA LEU A 295 -4.41 17.76 -13.98
C LEU A 295 -4.92 17.49 -15.39
N GLN A 296 -4.34 16.51 -16.07
CA GLN A 296 -4.81 16.07 -17.39
C GLN A 296 -6.13 15.31 -17.23
N ARG A 297 -7.14 15.62 -18.06
CA ARG A 297 -8.36 14.81 -18.19
C ARG A 297 -8.23 13.91 -19.40
N ILE A 298 -8.77 12.70 -19.31
CA ILE A 298 -8.78 11.76 -20.45
C ILE A 298 -9.57 12.32 -21.65
N ALA A 299 -10.55 13.20 -21.41
CA ALA A 299 -11.26 13.86 -22.51
C ALA A 299 -10.37 14.81 -23.35
N ASP A 300 -9.19 15.16 -22.84
CA ASP A 300 -8.26 16.10 -23.46
C ASP A 300 -7.08 15.38 -24.17
N VAL A 301 -7.09 14.03 -24.25
CA VAL A 301 -6.06 13.16 -24.85
C VAL A 301 -6.71 12.24 -25.88
#